data_AF-A0A1H7PS71-F1
#
_entry.id   AF-A0A1H7PS71-F1
#
_cell.length_a   1.000
_cell.length_b   1.000
_cell.length_c   1.000
_cell.angle_alpha   90.00
_cell.angle_beta   90.00
_cell.angle_gamma   90.00
#
_symmetry.space_group_name_H-M   'P 1'
#
loop_
_entity.id
_entity.type
_entity.pdbx_description
1 polymer ?
#
loop_
_entity_poly.entity_id
_entity_poly.type
_entity_poly.pdbx_seq_one_letter_code
_entity_poly.pdbx_strand_id
1 'polypeptide(L)'
;MMKELKCELCGSNNLVKQEGVFVCQSCNARYSLEEARKMMFDGEQTVKATESPELTNLYTLARKELDSNNFTAAWDYYRRILLMDPKSWEALFYTTYCRSKTIKLEEFIMFEGIILKTYKKVLISIRDEITDENRQKEIIEDVTNKTIEMTDKFYNASKHYYNIELDPKLRAERKYITEYLDRCGNAELILKLFGNSLISLFGIKYSDFAVKAWKQSIEYRMTRIPNISETPETQKIINEYTAKIKLYDPTYVAPEYQEPEMKFDTTKKKKGLFGRFR
;
A
#
# COMPACT_ATOMS: atom_id res chain seq x y z
N MET A 1 -8.04 -32.14 17.27
CA MET A 1 -7.20 -33.34 17.04
C MET A 1 -6.83 -33.35 15.57
N MET A 2 -5.54 -33.36 15.22
CA MET A 2 -5.12 -33.53 13.81
C MET A 2 -5.51 -34.93 13.37
N LYS A 3 -6.34 -35.04 12.32
CA LYS A 3 -6.58 -36.34 11.68
C LYS A 3 -5.34 -36.68 10.85
N GLU A 4 -4.88 -37.93 10.99
CA GLU A 4 -3.79 -38.45 10.18
C GLU A 4 -4.21 -38.45 8.70
N LEU A 5 -3.30 -38.01 7.83
CA LEU A 5 -3.50 -37.99 6.38
C LEU A 5 -3.71 -39.43 5.88
N LYS A 6 -4.91 -39.71 5.37
CA LYS A 6 -5.31 -41.03 4.85
C LYS A 6 -5.48 -40.96 3.34
N CYS A 7 -4.97 -41.96 2.65
CA CYS A 7 -5.19 -42.12 1.21
C CYS A 7 -6.69 -42.39 0.96
N GLU A 8 -7.36 -41.56 0.18
CA GLU A 8 -8.78 -41.73 -0.16
C GLU A 8 -9.06 -43.03 -0.93
N LEU A 9 -8.09 -43.53 -1.70
CA LEU A 9 -8.25 -44.74 -2.53
C LEU A 9 -8.05 -46.05 -1.77
N CYS A 10 -7.15 -46.10 -0.79
CA CYS A 10 -6.78 -47.35 -0.12
C CYS A 10 -6.77 -47.28 1.42
N GLY A 11 -7.05 -46.12 2.01
CA GLY A 11 -7.09 -45.91 3.45
C GLY A 11 -5.73 -45.93 4.16
N SER A 12 -4.63 -46.09 3.44
CA SER A 12 -3.28 -46.10 4.00
C SER A 12 -2.86 -44.71 4.50
N ASN A 13 -2.15 -44.65 5.63
CA ASN A 13 -1.60 -43.42 6.19
C ASN A 13 -0.17 -43.14 5.68
N ASN A 14 0.37 -44.01 4.82
CA ASN A 14 1.75 -43.94 4.35
C ASN A 14 1.84 -43.09 3.06
N LEU A 15 1.75 -41.77 3.20
CA LEU A 15 1.93 -40.81 2.11
C LEU A 15 3.25 -40.05 2.28
N VAL A 16 4.08 -40.04 1.24
CA VAL A 16 5.40 -39.39 1.23
C VAL A 16 5.41 -38.27 0.20
N LYS A 17 5.98 -37.11 0.54
CA LYS A 17 6.11 -35.99 -0.39
C LYS A 17 7.28 -36.23 -1.36
N GLN A 18 7.00 -36.25 -2.66
CA GLN A 18 7.98 -36.38 -3.73
C GLN A 18 7.70 -35.33 -4.80
N GLU A 19 8.72 -34.55 -5.20
CA GLU A 19 8.62 -33.59 -6.32
C GLU A 19 7.42 -32.62 -6.26
N GLY A 20 6.99 -32.25 -5.05
CA GLY A 20 5.88 -31.31 -4.84
C GLY A 20 4.48 -31.94 -4.76
N VAL A 21 4.36 -33.26 -4.92
CA VAL A 21 3.11 -34.03 -4.72
C VAL A 21 3.25 -35.03 -3.57
N PHE A 22 2.14 -35.45 -2.97
CA PHE A 22 2.09 -36.53 -2.00
C PHE A 22 1.79 -37.85 -2.70
N VAL A 23 2.62 -38.87 -2.47
CA VAL A 23 2.50 -40.19 -3.09
C VAL A 23 2.22 -41.23 -2.01
N CYS A 24 1.07 -41.90 -2.12
CA CYS A 24 0.74 -43.04 -1.26
C CYS A 24 1.64 -44.23 -1.60
N GLN A 25 2.41 -44.71 -0.64
CA GLN A 25 3.34 -45.83 -0.84
C GLN A 25 2.63 -47.18 -0.97
N SER A 26 1.33 -47.25 -0.64
CA SER A 26 0.55 -48.49 -0.70
C SER A 26 -0.16 -48.71 -2.03
N CYS A 27 -0.60 -47.64 -2.70
CA CYS A 27 -1.35 -47.75 -3.97
C CYS A 27 -0.85 -46.81 -5.07
N ASN A 28 0.25 -46.09 -4.84
CA ASN A 28 0.85 -45.11 -5.76
C ASN A 28 -0.05 -43.96 -6.18
N ALA A 29 -1.15 -43.70 -5.45
CA ALA A 29 -1.99 -42.54 -5.64
C ALA A 29 -1.18 -41.25 -5.42
N ARG A 30 -1.36 -40.27 -6.30
CA ARG A 30 -0.69 -38.97 -6.24
C ARG A 30 -1.70 -37.88 -5.92
N TYR A 31 -1.36 -37.03 -4.97
CA TYR A 31 -2.18 -35.92 -4.55
C TYR A 31 -1.36 -34.63 -4.63
N SER A 32 -1.93 -33.61 -5.25
CA SER A 32 -1.40 -32.25 -5.18
C SER A 32 -1.41 -31.74 -3.74
N LEU A 33 -0.67 -30.65 -3.48
CA LEU A 33 -0.71 -29.98 -2.18
C LEU A 33 -2.13 -29.53 -1.81
N GLU A 34 -2.96 -29.17 -2.78
CA GLU A 34 -4.32 -28.72 -2.55
C GLU A 34 -5.25 -29.89 -2.21
N GLU A 35 -5.15 -31.01 -2.92
CA GLU A 35 -5.90 -32.24 -2.62
C GLU A 35 -5.49 -32.83 -1.27
N ALA A 36 -4.19 -32.83 -0.95
CA ALA A 36 -3.70 -33.25 0.36
C ALA A 36 -4.24 -32.37 1.49
N ARG A 37 -4.42 -31.06 1.27
CA ARG A 37 -5.11 -30.18 2.23
C ARG A 37 -6.59 -30.54 2.37
N LYS A 38 -7.30 -30.77 1.26
CA LYS A 38 -8.71 -31.19 1.30
C LYS A 38 -8.89 -32.53 2.04
N MET A 39 -7.99 -33.49 1.86
CA MET A 39 -7.99 -34.76 2.60
C MET A 39 -7.75 -34.62 4.11
N MET A 40 -6.95 -33.64 4.55
CA MET A 40 -6.76 -33.35 5.98
C MET A 40 -7.98 -32.70 6.61
N PHE A 41 -8.78 -32.00 5.80
CA PHE A 41 -9.92 -31.20 6.21
C PHE A 41 -11.15 -31.67 5.42
N ASP A 42 -11.57 -32.89 5.73
CA ASP A 42 -12.63 -33.60 5.03
C ASP A 42 -13.95 -32.79 4.99
N GLY A 43 -14.45 -32.56 3.77
CA GLY A 43 -15.81 -32.15 3.47
C GLY A 43 -16.05 -30.65 3.31
N GLU A 44 -16.73 -30.31 2.22
CA GLU A 44 -17.42 -29.04 1.98
C GLU A 44 -18.28 -28.63 3.19
N GLN A 45 -17.67 -27.90 4.11
CA GLN A 45 -18.38 -27.03 5.02
C GLN A 45 -17.86 -25.63 4.77
N THR A 46 -18.79 -24.73 4.51
CA THR A 46 -18.66 -23.30 4.73
C THR A 46 -18.40 -23.06 6.22
N VAL A 47 -17.22 -23.47 6.68
CA VAL A 47 -16.75 -23.21 8.04
C VAL A 47 -16.45 -21.72 8.06
N LYS A 48 -17.37 -20.94 8.65
CA LYS A 48 -17.00 -19.68 9.31
C LYS A 48 -15.75 -20.02 10.11
N ALA A 49 -14.60 -19.50 9.70
CA ALA A 49 -13.30 -19.83 10.26
C ALA A 49 -13.33 -19.65 11.78
N THR A 50 -13.61 -20.73 12.52
CA THR A 50 -13.14 -20.83 13.89
C THR A 50 -11.64 -21.00 13.73
N GLU A 51 -10.93 -19.88 13.85
CA GLU A 51 -9.50 -19.78 13.62
C GLU A 51 -8.79 -20.99 14.23
N SER A 52 -7.99 -21.69 13.43
CA SER A 52 -7.15 -22.74 13.99
C SER A 52 -6.21 -22.10 15.03
N PRO A 53 -5.81 -22.82 16.10
CA PRO A 53 -4.87 -22.27 17.09
C PRO A 53 -3.58 -21.73 16.46
N GLU A 54 -3.17 -22.32 15.33
CA GLU A 54 -2.06 -21.83 14.52
C GLU A 54 -2.35 -20.45 13.89
N LEU A 55 -3.52 -20.26 13.29
CA LEU A 55 -3.92 -19.00 12.68
C LEU A 55 -4.02 -17.88 13.72
N THR A 56 -4.65 -18.13 14.86
CA THR A 56 -4.73 -17.17 15.97
C THR A 56 -3.34 -16.80 16.51
N ASN A 57 -2.44 -17.78 16.62
CA ASN A 57 -1.05 -17.54 17.02
C ASN A 57 -0.30 -16.68 15.98
N LEU A 58 -0.50 -16.93 14.68
CA LEU A 58 0.09 -16.11 13.62
C LEU A 58 -0.38 -14.66 13.69
N TYR A 59 -1.67 -14.39 13.88
CA TYR A 59 -2.18 -13.03 14.07
C TYR A 59 -1.55 -12.35 15.29
N THR A 60 -1.45 -13.08 16.41
CA THR A 60 -0.85 -12.56 17.65
C THR A 60 0.61 -12.15 17.43
N LEU A 61 1.40 -13.00 16.77
CA LEU A 61 2.79 -12.70 16.44
C LEU A 61 2.89 -11.54 15.45
N ALA A 62 2.09 -11.53 14.39
CA ALA A 62 2.09 -10.48 13.38
C ALA A 62 1.82 -9.09 13.99
N ARG A 63 0.79 -8.99 14.84
CA ARG A 63 0.42 -7.75 15.55
C ARG A 63 1.51 -7.32 16.54
N LYS A 64 2.07 -8.25 17.33
CA LYS A 64 3.17 -7.95 18.27
C LYS A 64 4.40 -7.39 17.57
N GLU A 65 4.80 -8.00 16.45
CA GLU A 65 5.95 -7.51 15.67
C GLU A 65 5.63 -6.16 15.02
N LEU A 66 4.40 -5.95 14.56
CA LEU A 66 3.94 -4.66 14.03
C LEU A 66 4.03 -3.56 15.11
N ASP A 67 3.52 -3.82 16.31
CA ASP A 67 3.57 -2.89 17.45
C ASP A 67 5.00 -2.58 17.89
N SER A 68 5.91 -3.55 17.72
CA SER A 68 7.34 -3.41 17.99
C SER A 68 8.12 -2.77 16.83
N ASN A 69 7.44 -2.31 15.77
CA ASN A 69 8.02 -1.78 14.53
C ASN A 69 8.98 -2.76 13.81
N ASN A 70 8.89 -4.06 14.09
CA ASN A 70 9.65 -5.08 13.37
C ASN A 70 8.90 -5.48 12.08
N PHE A 71 8.88 -4.54 11.13
CA PHE A 71 8.09 -4.67 9.91
C PHE A 71 8.50 -5.88 9.06
N THR A 72 9.75 -6.31 9.09
CA THR A 72 10.20 -7.50 8.35
C THR A 72 9.58 -8.78 8.91
N ALA A 73 9.56 -8.94 10.24
CA ALA A 73 8.95 -10.11 10.87
C ALA A 73 7.42 -10.07 10.78
N ALA A 74 6.81 -8.91 11.03
CA ALA A 74 5.37 -8.71 10.85
C ALA A 74 4.92 -9.07 9.43
N TRP A 75 5.67 -8.62 8.42
CA TRP A 75 5.42 -8.95 7.02
C TRP A 75 5.46 -10.46 6.74
N ASP A 76 6.42 -11.20 7.31
CA ASP A 76 6.50 -12.65 7.14
C ASP A 76 5.29 -13.36 7.75
N TYR A 77 4.90 -12.97 8.98
CA TYR A 77 3.72 -13.54 9.63
C TYR A 77 2.43 -13.24 8.87
N TYR A 78 2.21 -12.00 8.42
CA TYR A 78 1.03 -11.67 7.61
C TYR A 78 1.00 -12.43 6.27
N ARG A 79 2.15 -12.68 5.64
CA ARG A 79 2.19 -13.54 4.45
C ARG A 79 1.81 -14.98 4.74
N ARG A 80 2.19 -15.52 5.91
CA ARG A 80 1.79 -16.88 6.32
C ARG A 80 0.30 -16.95 6.62
N ILE A 81 -0.28 -15.90 7.21
CA ILE A 81 -1.74 -15.77 7.38
C ILE A 81 -2.43 -15.85 6.02
N LEU A 82 -1.94 -15.12 5.00
CA LEU A 82 -2.52 -15.15 3.65
C LEU A 82 -2.48 -16.53 2.96
N LEU A 83 -1.62 -17.46 3.40
CA LEU A 83 -1.62 -18.84 2.89
C LEU A 83 -2.77 -19.69 3.47
N MET A 84 -3.30 -19.29 4.62
CA MET A 84 -4.37 -19.97 5.35
C MET A 84 -5.72 -19.26 5.18
N ASP A 85 -5.69 -17.93 5.19
CA ASP A 85 -6.82 -17.04 4.95
C ASP A 85 -6.44 -15.98 3.89
N PRO A 86 -6.62 -16.30 2.59
CA PRO A 86 -6.30 -15.39 1.49
C PRO A 86 -7.18 -14.14 1.41
N LYS A 87 -8.28 -14.08 2.17
CA LYS A 87 -9.25 -12.98 2.15
C LYS A 87 -9.10 -12.03 3.32
N SER A 88 -8.38 -12.41 4.37
CA SER A 88 -8.03 -11.57 5.52
C SER A 88 -7.70 -10.14 5.10
N TRP A 89 -8.60 -9.20 5.36
CA TRP A 89 -8.38 -7.78 5.09
C TRP A 89 -7.10 -7.30 5.80
N GLU A 90 -6.90 -7.78 7.03
CA GLU A 90 -5.79 -7.38 7.91
C GLU A 90 -4.46 -7.82 7.32
N ALA A 91 -4.36 -9.10 6.94
CA ALA A 91 -3.13 -9.62 6.37
C ALA A 91 -2.85 -9.06 4.97
N LEU A 92 -3.89 -8.84 4.16
CA LEU A 92 -3.76 -8.16 2.86
C LEU A 92 -3.19 -6.75 3.04
N PHE A 93 -3.76 -5.97 3.96
CA PHE A 93 -3.34 -4.60 4.21
C PHE A 93 -1.94 -4.54 4.82
N TYR A 94 -1.71 -5.23 5.94
CA TYR A 94 -0.46 -5.10 6.67
C TYR A 94 0.73 -5.76 5.99
N THR A 95 0.53 -6.74 5.11
CA THR A 95 1.61 -7.19 4.20
C THR A 95 2.08 -6.04 3.30
N THR A 96 1.16 -5.21 2.80
CA THR A 96 1.52 -4.07 1.95
C THR A 96 2.12 -2.94 2.78
N TYR A 97 1.52 -2.64 3.92
CA TYR A 97 2.02 -1.63 4.85
C TYR A 97 3.43 -1.95 5.35
N CYS A 98 3.68 -3.15 5.86
CA CYS A 98 5.01 -3.53 6.34
C CYS A 98 6.05 -3.51 5.20
N ARG A 99 5.67 -3.95 3.99
CA ARG A 99 6.56 -3.85 2.82
C ARG A 99 6.90 -2.41 2.48
N SER A 100 5.94 -1.48 2.56
CA SER A 100 6.22 -0.04 2.35
C SER A 100 7.31 0.50 3.28
N LYS A 101 7.46 -0.08 4.48
CA LYS A 101 8.44 0.33 5.48
C LYS A 101 9.84 -0.15 5.15
N THR A 102 9.98 -1.23 4.39
CA THR A 102 11.28 -1.87 4.09
C THR A 102 11.76 -1.68 2.65
N ILE A 103 10.90 -1.28 1.71
CA ILE A 103 11.30 -1.01 0.31
C ILE A 103 12.21 0.20 0.16
N LYS A 104 13.06 0.16 -0.87
CA LYS A 104 13.95 1.25 -1.26
C LYS A 104 13.25 2.28 -2.15
N LEU A 105 13.84 3.49 -2.24
CA LEU A 105 13.28 4.62 -2.99
C LEU A 105 13.06 4.30 -4.48
N GLU A 106 13.99 3.57 -5.09
CA GLU A 106 13.91 3.15 -6.49
C GLU A 106 12.71 2.22 -6.78
N GLU A 107 12.19 1.51 -5.77
CA GLU A 107 11.08 0.58 -5.91
C GLU A 107 9.71 1.25 -5.78
N PHE A 108 9.64 2.49 -5.32
CA PHE A 108 8.36 3.17 -5.01
C PHE A 108 7.43 3.27 -6.22
N ILE A 109 8.00 3.49 -7.42
CA ILE A 109 7.20 3.62 -8.66
C ILE A 109 6.43 2.33 -8.94
N MET A 110 7.09 1.17 -8.83
CA MET A 110 6.45 -0.13 -9.05
C MET A 110 5.48 -0.52 -7.93
N PHE A 111 5.69 0.03 -6.72
CA PHE A 111 4.91 -0.34 -5.55
C PHE A 111 3.48 0.25 -5.57
N GLU A 112 3.26 1.36 -6.28
CA GLU A 112 1.93 1.98 -6.46
C GLU A 112 0.89 0.98 -6.99
N GLY A 113 1.21 0.25 -8.05
CA GLY A 113 0.30 -0.74 -8.63
C GLY A 113 -0.04 -1.90 -7.68
N ILE A 114 0.86 -2.23 -6.74
CA ILE A 114 0.60 -3.23 -5.69
C ILE A 114 -0.39 -2.67 -4.66
N ILE A 115 -0.20 -1.43 -4.24
CA ILE A 115 -1.06 -0.75 -3.27
C ILE A 115 -2.49 -0.64 -3.80
N LEU A 116 -2.67 -0.09 -5.01
CA LEU A 116 -4.00 0.14 -5.57
C LEU A 116 -4.80 -1.16 -5.74
N LYS A 117 -4.14 -2.23 -6.20
CA LYS A 117 -4.77 -3.56 -6.31
C LYS A 117 -5.16 -4.13 -4.95
N THR A 118 -4.36 -3.86 -3.92
CA THR A 118 -4.58 -4.39 -2.57
C THR A 118 -5.72 -3.67 -1.86
N TYR A 119 -5.72 -2.33 -1.87
CA TYR A 119 -6.73 -1.56 -1.11
C TYR A 119 -8.15 -1.80 -1.56
N LYS A 120 -8.40 -1.96 -2.87
CA LYS A 120 -9.74 -2.33 -3.33
C LYS A 120 -10.21 -3.66 -2.71
N LYS A 121 -9.33 -4.65 -2.59
CA LYS A 121 -9.65 -5.95 -1.97
C LYS A 121 -9.87 -5.80 -0.46
N VAL A 122 -9.00 -5.06 0.21
CA VAL A 122 -9.09 -4.77 1.65
C VAL A 122 -10.42 -4.10 1.97
N LEU A 123 -10.78 -3.02 1.26
CA LEU A 123 -12.03 -2.30 1.51
C LEU A 123 -13.28 -3.15 1.22
N ILE A 124 -13.25 -4.01 0.19
CA ILE A 124 -14.34 -4.96 -0.08
C ILE A 124 -14.46 -5.98 1.05
N SER A 125 -13.36 -6.58 1.50
CA SER A 125 -13.37 -7.55 2.61
C SER A 125 -13.87 -6.90 3.91
N ILE A 126 -13.42 -5.68 4.25
CA ILE A 126 -13.92 -4.94 5.42
C ILE A 126 -15.44 -4.68 5.32
N ARG A 127 -15.93 -4.30 4.14
CA ARG A 127 -17.36 -4.06 3.90
C ARG A 127 -18.18 -5.32 4.12
N ASP A 128 -17.71 -6.44 3.58
CA ASP A 128 -18.47 -7.69 3.51
C ASP A 128 -18.39 -8.50 4.82
N GLU A 129 -17.28 -8.41 5.56
CA GLU A 129 -16.99 -9.26 6.72
C GLU A 129 -17.21 -8.56 8.07
N ILE A 130 -17.03 -7.23 8.15
CA ILE A 130 -17.13 -6.49 9.42
C ILE A 130 -18.51 -5.87 9.55
N THR A 131 -19.40 -6.54 10.28
CA THR A 131 -20.78 -6.11 10.48
C THR A 131 -20.97 -5.12 11.63
N ASP A 132 -20.09 -5.15 12.64
CA ASP A 132 -20.10 -4.17 13.74
C ASP A 132 -19.63 -2.82 13.22
N GLU A 133 -20.50 -1.81 13.30
CA GLU A 133 -20.24 -0.51 12.68
C GLU A 133 -19.13 0.29 13.37
N ASN A 134 -19.02 0.19 14.69
CA ASN A 134 -17.98 0.88 15.44
C ASN A 134 -16.61 0.29 15.10
N ARG A 135 -16.53 -1.05 15.08
CA ARG A 135 -15.31 -1.75 14.70
C ARG A 135 -14.95 -1.51 13.24
N GLN A 136 -15.93 -1.49 12.34
CA GLN A 136 -15.69 -1.18 10.92
C GLN A 136 -15.13 0.24 10.77
N LYS A 137 -15.67 1.21 11.52
CA LYS A 137 -15.16 2.59 11.52
C LYS A 137 -13.71 2.67 12.01
N GLU A 138 -13.37 2.02 13.13
CA GLU A 138 -12.00 1.97 13.67
C GLU A 138 -11.01 1.40 12.65
N ILE A 139 -11.40 0.31 11.98
CA ILE A 139 -10.56 -0.33 10.96
C ILE A 139 -10.37 0.60 9.76
N ILE A 140 -11.43 1.24 9.27
CA ILE A 140 -11.34 2.17 8.14
C ILE A 140 -10.47 3.39 8.50
N GLU A 141 -10.57 3.88 9.74
CA GLU A 141 -9.72 4.95 10.25
C GLU A 141 -8.24 4.53 10.25
N ASP A 142 -7.91 3.38 10.83
CA ASP A 142 -6.51 2.90 10.87
C ASP A 142 -5.96 2.67 9.47
N VAL A 143 -6.73 2.00 8.59
CA VAL A 143 -6.34 1.78 7.19
C VAL A 143 -6.12 3.11 6.47
N THR A 144 -6.95 4.12 6.71
CA THR A 144 -6.76 5.47 6.14
C THR A 144 -5.49 6.13 6.66
N ASN A 145 -5.27 6.12 7.98
CA ASN A 145 -4.11 6.74 8.62
C ASN A 145 -2.80 6.09 8.16
N LYS A 146 -2.78 4.76 8.13
CA LYS A 146 -1.63 3.97 7.69
C LYS A 146 -1.37 4.13 6.20
N THR A 147 -2.43 4.28 5.38
CA THR A 147 -2.28 4.63 3.96
C THR A 147 -1.60 5.99 3.79
N ILE A 148 -2.04 7.01 4.54
CA ILE A 148 -1.42 8.34 4.52
C ILE A 148 0.05 8.25 4.98
N GLU A 149 0.32 7.51 6.05
CA GLU A 149 1.68 7.33 6.58
C GLU A 149 2.62 6.68 5.54
N MET A 150 2.12 5.73 4.75
CA MET A 150 2.87 5.14 3.64
C MET A 150 3.17 6.15 2.55
N THR A 151 2.16 6.90 2.10
CA THR A 151 2.33 7.87 1.02
C THR A 151 3.18 9.06 1.46
N ASP A 152 3.12 9.46 2.74
CA ASP A 152 3.98 10.48 3.33
C ASP A 152 5.44 10.05 3.25
N LYS A 153 5.75 8.81 3.63
CA LYS A 153 7.10 8.26 3.49
C LYS A 153 7.58 8.36 2.04
N PHE A 154 6.73 7.97 1.08
CA PHE A 154 7.11 7.98 -0.33
C PHE A 154 7.35 9.38 -0.87
N TYR A 155 6.44 10.28 -0.55
CA TYR A 155 6.51 11.67 -0.96
C TYR A 155 7.73 12.37 -0.35
N ASN A 156 7.91 12.26 0.97
CA ASN A 156 8.98 12.95 1.69
C ASN A 156 10.36 12.42 1.35
N ALA A 157 10.53 11.10 1.21
CA ALA A 157 11.82 10.54 0.79
C ALA A 157 12.17 10.97 -0.65
N SER A 158 11.18 11.03 -1.56
CA SER A 158 11.40 11.50 -2.93
C SER A 158 11.79 12.98 -2.96
N LYS A 159 11.11 13.81 -2.16
CA LYS A 159 11.41 15.23 -2.00
C LYS A 159 12.77 15.47 -1.35
N HIS A 160 13.14 14.68 -0.33
CA HIS A 160 14.43 14.76 0.34
C HIS A 160 15.58 14.40 -0.62
N TYR A 161 15.47 13.26 -1.31
CA TYR A 161 16.45 12.84 -2.30
C TYR A 161 16.70 13.92 -3.35
N TYR A 162 15.63 14.44 -3.98
CA TYR A 162 15.76 15.42 -5.04
C TYR A 162 16.34 16.77 -4.56
N ASN A 163 15.95 17.24 -3.36
CA ASN A 163 16.38 18.55 -2.85
C ASN A 163 17.71 18.57 -2.11
N ILE A 164 18.06 17.46 -1.46
CA ILE A 164 19.17 17.42 -0.49
C ILE A 164 20.28 16.50 -0.99
N GLU A 165 19.95 15.27 -1.35
CA GLU A 165 20.95 14.25 -1.68
C GLU A 165 21.46 14.34 -3.12
N LEU A 166 20.59 14.70 -4.07
CA LEU A 166 20.94 14.78 -5.49
C LEU A 166 21.84 16.00 -5.75
N ASP A 167 22.95 15.76 -6.48
CA ASP A 167 23.86 16.82 -6.92
C ASP A 167 23.06 17.92 -7.64
N PRO A 168 23.15 19.19 -7.21
CA PRO A 168 22.46 20.31 -7.82
C PRO A 168 22.59 20.40 -9.34
N LYS A 169 23.71 19.94 -9.92
CA LYS A 169 23.94 19.93 -11.37
C LYS A 169 23.01 18.95 -12.10
N LEU A 170 22.62 17.86 -11.45
CA LEU A 170 21.77 16.81 -12.02
C LEU A 170 20.28 17.14 -11.91
N ARG A 171 19.88 18.06 -11.03
CA ARG A 171 18.46 18.39 -10.78
C ARG A 171 17.73 18.94 -12.01
N ALA A 172 18.45 19.60 -12.92
CA ALA A 172 17.90 20.10 -14.16
C ALA A 172 17.76 19.01 -15.25
N GLU A 173 18.35 17.82 -15.04
CA GLU A 173 18.22 16.74 -16.01
C GLU A 173 16.83 16.12 -15.96
N ARG A 174 16.24 15.96 -17.16
CA ARG A 174 14.88 15.45 -17.34
C ARG A 174 14.61 14.14 -16.58
N LYS A 175 15.58 13.23 -16.57
CA LYS A 175 15.44 11.92 -15.89
C LYS A 175 15.10 12.09 -14.41
N TYR A 176 15.89 12.87 -13.67
CA TYR A 176 15.69 13.04 -12.23
C TYR A 176 14.43 13.85 -11.91
N ILE A 177 14.09 14.81 -12.77
CA ILE A 177 12.82 15.54 -12.70
C ILE A 177 11.64 14.56 -12.83
N THR A 178 11.62 13.74 -13.87
CA THR A 178 10.54 12.78 -14.13
C THR A 178 10.42 11.77 -12.99
N GLU A 179 11.54 11.19 -12.52
CA GLU A 179 11.50 10.25 -11.40
C GLU A 179 10.95 10.86 -10.10
N TYR A 180 11.31 12.12 -9.80
CA TYR A 180 10.77 12.85 -8.66
C TYR A 180 9.25 13.06 -8.81
N LEU A 181 8.82 13.56 -9.98
CA LEU A 181 7.40 13.82 -10.26
C LEU A 181 6.56 12.55 -10.21
N ASP A 182 7.06 11.44 -10.76
CA ASP A 182 6.34 10.16 -10.79
C ASP A 182 6.15 9.62 -9.37
N ARG A 183 7.20 9.63 -8.53
CA ARG A 183 7.08 9.15 -7.15
C ARG A 183 6.11 10.00 -6.33
N CYS A 184 6.18 11.33 -6.44
CA CYS A 184 5.25 12.24 -5.76
C CYS A 184 3.82 12.11 -6.30
N GLY A 185 3.66 12.02 -7.62
CA GLY A 185 2.37 11.85 -8.29
C GLY A 185 1.70 10.52 -7.93
N ASN A 186 2.49 9.46 -7.75
CA ASN A 186 1.98 8.15 -7.29
C ASN A 186 1.45 8.21 -5.86
N ALA A 187 2.18 8.87 -4.94
CA ALA A 187 1.70 9.07 -3.56
C ALA A 187 0.36 9.82 -3.54
N GLU A 188 0.23 10.85 -4.37
CA GLU A 188 -1.01 11.59 -4.58
C GLU A 188 -2.14 10.72 -5.15
N LEU A 189 -1.83 9.94 -6.19
CA LEU A 189 -2.79 9.08 -6.88
C LEU A 189 -3.37 8.01 -5.95
N ILE A 190 -2.53 7.40 -5.12
CA ILE A 190 -2.94 6.40 -4.12
C ILE A 190 -4.05 6.96 -3.23
N LEU A 191 -3.84 8.14 -2.64
CA LEU A 191 -4.82 8.76 -1.74
C LEU A 191 -6.12 9.17 -2.45
N LYS A 192 -6.00 9.70 -3.66
CA LYS A 192 -7.15 10.06 -4.50
C LYS A 192 -8.04 8.85 -4.79
N LEU A 193 -7.44 7.75 -5.24
CA LEU A 193 -8.16 6.54 -5.58
C LEU A 193 -8.67 5.79 -4.34
N PHE A 194 -7.92 5.85 -3.23
CA PHE A 194 -8.37 5.33 -1.95
C PHE A 194 -9.65 6.03 -1.47
N GLY A 195 -9.66 7.37 -1.41
CA GLY A 195 -10.86 8.12 -1.02
C GLY A 195 -12.04 7.92 -1.98
N ASN A 196 -11.78 7.84 -3.29
CA ASN A 196 -12.84 7.48 -4.27
C ASN A 196 -13.42 6.08 -3.99
N SER A 197 -12.57 5.12 -3.61
CA SER A 197 -13.00 3.75 -3.30
C SER A 197 -13.84 3.70 -2.03
N LEU A 198 -13.52 4.50 -1.01
CA LEU A 198 -14.35 4.62 0.20
C LEU A 198 -15.77 5.08 -0.15
N ILE A 199 -15.91 6.16 -0.92
CA ILE A 199 -17.23 6.64 -1.34
C ILE A 199 -17.94 5.62 -2.22
N SER A 200 -17.24 4.99 -3.16
CA SER A 200 -17.84 4.01 -4.06
C SER A 200 -18.34 2.76 -3.34
N LEU A 201 -17.71 2.35 -2.24
CA LEU A 201 -18.04 1.11 -1.53
C LEU A 201 -18.96 1.32 -0.32
N PHE A 202 -18.86 2.47 0.34
CA PHE A 202 -19.56 2.76 1.60
C PHE A 202 -20.48 3.98 1.53
N GLY A 203 -20.58 4.64 0.37
CA GLY A 203 -21.35 5.87 0.21
C GLY A 203 -20.82 6.97 1.13
N ILE A 204 -21.73 7.66 1.81
CA ILE A 204 -21.38 8.79 2.69
C ILE A 204 -20.83 8.37 4.05
N LYS A 205 -20.97 7.10 4.44
CA LYS A 205 -20.71 6.60 5.82
C LYS A 205 -19.30 6.92 6.31
N TYR A 206 -18.31 6.83 5.42
CA TYR A 206 -16.88 7.05 5.71
C TYR A 206 -16.31 8.22 4.88
N SER A 207 -17.15 9.21 4.60
CA SER A 207 -16.78 10.38 3.81
C SER A 207 -15.77 11.29 4.51
N ASP A 208 -15.75 11.31 5.84
CA ASP A 208 -14.72 11.97 6.66
C ASP A 208 -13.32 11.44 6.35
N PHE A 209 -13.16 10.12 6.27
CA PHE A 209 -11.89 9.48 5.91
C PHE A 209 -11.52 9.67 4.44
N ALA A 210 -12.50 9.67 3.53
CA ALA A 210 -12.28 10.02 2.12
C ALA A 210 -11.78 11.46 1.96
N VAL A 211 -12.43 12.41 2.64
CA VAL A 211 -12.04 13.82 2.69
C VAL A 211 -10.64 13.98 3.26
N LYS A 212 -10.29 13.26 4.33
CA LYS A 212 -8.93 13.26 4.89
C LYS A 212 -7.88 12.85 3.85
N ALA A 213 -8.12 11.76 3.13
CA ALA A 213 -7.21 11.28 2.07
C ALA A 213 -7.09 12.30 0.92
N TRP A 214 -8.20 12.89 0.47
CA TRP A 214 -8.19 13.88 -0.60
C TRP A 214 -7.49 15.18 -0.21
N LYS A 215 -7.71 15.69 1.00
CA LYS A 215 -7.00 16.87 1.52
C LYS A 215 -5.49 16.64 1.51
N GLN A 216 -5.03 15.49 2.00
CA GLN A 216 -3.61 15.14 1.98
C GLN A 216 -3.06 15.01 0.54
N SER A 217 -3.87 14.50 -0.40
CA SER A 217 -3.47 14.47 -1.81
C SER A 217 -3.30 15.86 -2.42
N ILE A 218 -4.17 16.82 -2.08
CA ILE A 218 -4.02 18.21 -2.51
C ILE A 218 -2.75 18.80 -1.88
N GLU A 219 -2.49 18.54 -0.60
CA GLU A 219 -1.29 19.02 0.10
C GLU A 219 0.01 18.56 -0.57
N TYR A 220 0.11 17.28 -0.96
CA TYR A 220 1.26 16.77 -1.71
C TYR A 220 1.48 17.51 -3.03
N ARG A 221 0.38 17.84 -3.71
CA ARG A 221 0.44 18.57 -4.98
C ARG A 221 0.88 20.01 -4.78
N MET A 222 0.35 20.69 -3.76
CA MET A 222 0.65 22.10 -3.46
C MET A 222 2.07 22.30 -2.95
N THR A 223 2.60 21.35 -2.16
CA THR A 223 3.94 21.45 -1.58
C THR A 223 5.04 20.83 -2.46
N ARG A 224 4.68 20.39 -3.67
CA ARG A 224 5.62 19.87 -4.66
C ARG A 224 6.50 21.01 -5.14
N ILE A 225 7.78 20.72 -5.42
CA ILE A 225 8.75 21.78 -5.73
C ILE A 225 8.25 22.64 -6.90
N PRO A 226 8.11 23.95 -6.70
CA PRO A 226 7.53 24.80 -7.72
C PRO A 226 8.57 25.19 -8.80
N ASN A 227 8.12 25.36 -10.04
CA ASN A 227 8.84 25.47 -11.34
C ASN A 227 8.96 24.20 -12.19
N ILE A 228 8.51 23.05 -11.72
CA ILE A 228 8.58 21.78 -12.48
C ILE A 228 7.19 21.25 -12.86
N SER A 229 6.14 21.69 -12.17
CA SER A 229 4.91 20.89 -12.05
C SER A 229 3.59 21.66 -12.15
N GLU A 230 3.64 22.92 -12.56
CA GLU A 230 2.45 23.73 -12.78
C GLU A 230 2.01 23.66 -14.23
N THR A 231 0.95 22.89 -14.46
CA THR A 231 0.29 22.81 -15.76
C THR A 231 -1.20 23.08 -15.58
N PRO A 232 -1.93 23.52 -16.61
CA PRO A 232 -3.39 23.65 -16.56
C PRO A 232 -4.09 22.36 -16.09
N GLU A 233 -3.56 21.20 -16.42
CA GLU A 233 -4.04 19.89 -15.95
C GLU A 233 -3.86 19.73 -14.44
N THR A 234 -2.80 20.33 -13.88
CA THR A 234 -2.55 20.31 -12.44
C THR A 234 -3.61 21.09 -11.68
N GLN A 235 -3.96 22.29 -12.15
CA GLN A 235 -5.03 23.11 -11.58
C GLN A 235 -6.40 22.44 -11.73
N LYS A 236 -6.66 21.80 -12.88
CA LYS A 236 -7.91 21.06 -13.11
C LYS A 236 -8.13 19.97 -12.06
N ILE A 237 -7.09 19.18 -11.74
CA ILE A 237 -7.17 18.11 -10.75
C ILE A 237 -7.41 18.68 -9.34
N ILE A 238 -6.73 19.77 -8.96
CA ILE A 238 -6.95 20.43 -7.67
C ILE A 238 -8.40 20.89 -7.57
N ASN A 239 -8.92 21.56 -8.60
CA ASN A 239 -10.29 22.06 -8.63
C ASN A 239 -11.31 20.92 -8.53
N GLU A 240 -11.09 19.81 -9.26
CA GLU A 240 -11.95 18.63 -9.21
C GLU A 240 -12.03 18.06 -7.78
N TYR A 241 -10.88 17.82 -7.14
CA TYR A 241 -10.86 17.24 -5.80
C TYR A 241 -11.30 18.23 -4.72
N THR A 242 -11.08 19.53 -4.91
CA THR A 242 -11.65 20.57 -4.04
C THR A 242 -13.17 20.55 -4.11
N ALA A 243 -13.75 20.44 -5.31
CA ALA A 243 -15.20 20.31 -5.47
C ALA A 243 -15.74 19.04 -4.80
N LYS A 244 -15.05 17.89 -4.94
CA LYS A 244 -15.41 16.64 -4.25
C LYS A 244 -15.38 16.79 -2.74
N ILE A 245 -14.34 17.41 -2.18
CA ILE A 245 -14.23 17.64 -0.73
C ILE A 245 -15.41 18.51 -0.26
N LYS A 246 -15.74 19.58 -0.99
CA LYS A 246 -16.85 20.49 -0.65
C LYS A 246 -18.23 19.85 -0.60
N LEU A 247 -18.43 18.68 -1.22
CA LEU A 247 -19.68 17.92 -1.08
C LEU A 247 -19.88 17.38 0.34
N TYR A 248 -18.80 17.18 1.09
CA TYR A 248 -18.81 16.57 2.43
C TYR A 248 -18.26 17.52 3.51
N ASP A 249 -17.44 18.49 3.12
CA ASP A 249 -16.94 19.59 3.95
C ASP A 249 -17.07 20.92 3.19
N PRO A 250 -18.26 21.56 3.21
CA PRO A 250 -18.51 22.81 2.49
C PRO A 250 -17.61 23.97 2.93
N THR A 251 -17.04 23.89 4.13
CA THR A 251 -16.15 24.93 4.69
C THR A 251 -14.72 24.83 4.18
N TYR A 252 -14.38 23.76 3.44
CA TYR A 252 -13.05 23.55 2.93
C TYR A 252 -12.63 24.64 1.94
N VAL A 253 -11.48 25.24 2.22
CA VAL A 253 -10.75 26.13 1.31
C VAL A 253 -9.45 25.43 0.93
N ALA A 254 -9.22 25.24 -0.37
CA ALA A 254 -7.97 24.67 -0.84
C ALA A 254 -6.80 25.63 -0.50
N PRO A 255 -5.61 25.10 -0.16
CA PRO A 255 -4.45 25.95 0.04
C PRO A 255 -4.17 26.80 -1.20
N GLU A 256 -3.85 28.07 -1.02
CA GLU A 256 -3.38 28.92 -2.12
C GLU A 256 -1.96 28.50 -2.50
N TYR A 257 -1.67 28.48 -3.81
CA TYR A 257 -0.32 28.25 -4.27
C TYR A 257 0.53 29.48 -3.96
N GLN A 258 1.59 29.28 -3.19
CA GLN A 258 2.60 30.30 -2.97
C GLN A 258 3.76 30.01 -3.92
N GLU A 259 3.95 30.85 -4.93
CA GLU A 259 5.19 30.83 -5.72
C GLU A 259 6.38 30.94 -4.74
N PRO A 260 7.36 30.03 -4.82
CA PRO A 260 8.51 30.11 -3.96
C PRO A 260 9.33 31.32 -4.40
N GLU A 261 9.63 32.24 -3.48
CA GLU A 261 10.62 33.30 -3.70
C GLU A 261 12.01 32.68 -3.94
N MET A 262 12.31 32.23 -5.16
CA MET A 262 13.68 31.95 -5.56
C MET A 262 14.39 33.28 -5.79
N LYS A 263 15.01 33.81 -4.74
CA LYS A 263 16.08 34.82 -4.88
C LYS A 263 17.25 34.17 -5.61
N PHE A 264 17.23 34.19 -6.94
CA PHE A 264 18.45 34.02 -7.70
C PHE A 264 19.37 35.17 -7.36
N ASP A 265 20.47 34.88 -6.67
CA ASP A 265 21.56 35.83 -6.50
C ASP A 265 22.17 36.11 -7.87
N THR A 266 21.71 37.19 -8.50
CA THR A 266 22.19 37.67 -9.80
C THR A 266 23.54 38.39 -9.69
N THR A 267 24.15 38.46 -8.51
CA THR A 267 25.42 39.20 -8.32
C THR A 267 26.66 38.43 -8.75
N LYS A 268 26.58 37.12 -9.04
CA LYS A 268 27.68 36.41 -9.73
C LYS A 268 27.64 36.64 -11.24
N LYS A 269 27.82 37.90 -11.65
CA LYS A 269 28.21 38.24 -13.03
C LYS A 269 29.52 37.53 -13.38
N LYS A 270 29.47 36.81 -14.50
CA LYS A 270 30.58 36.24 -15.28
C LYS A 270 31.90 37.02 -15.11
N LYS A 271 32.89 36.46 -14.40
CA LYS A 271 34.29 36.77 -14.72
C LYS A 271 34.61 36.03 -16.01
N GLY A 272 34.61 36.78 -17.12
CA GLY A 272 34.92 36.25 -18.44
C GLY A 272 36.32 35.65 -18.49
N LEU A 273 36.42 34.42 -18.97
CA LEU A 273 37.64 33.92 -19.60
C LEU A 273 37.77 34.63 -20.95
N PHE A 274 38.49 35.74 -20.99
CA PHE A 274 39.09 36.25 -22.23
C PHE A 274 40.44 36.86 -21.89
N GLY A 275 41.50 36.29 -22.48
CA GLY A 275 42.80 36.95 -22.61
C GLY A 275 43.96 36.20 -21.98
N ARG A 276 44.61 35.31 -22.75
CA ARG A 276 46.07 35.22 -22.91
C ARG A 276 46.42 34.15 -23.95
N PHE A 277 46.42 34.58 -25.21
CA PHE A 277 47.35 34.06 -26.21
C PHE A 277 48.19 35.25 -26.67
N ARG A 278 49.43 35.28 -26.21
CA ARG A 278 50.58 35.92 -26.84
C ARG A 278 51.80 35.11 -26.44
#